data_AF-A0A8K0WPX2-F1
#
_entry.id   AF-A0A8K0WPX2-F1
#
_cell.length_a   1.000
_cell.length_b   1.000
_cell.length_c   1.000
_cell.angle_alpha   90.00
_cell.angle_beta   90.00
_cell.angle_gamma   90.00
#
_symmetry.space_group_name_H-M   'P 1'
#
loop_
_entity.id
_entity.type
_entity.pdbx_description
1 polymer ?
#
loop_
_entity_poly.entity_id
_entity_poly.type
_entity_poly.pdbx_seq_one_letter_code
_entity_poly.pdbx_strand_id
1 'polypeptide(L)'
;MARSSRSSGSSHQSTDQLIRSLRHHTVNTLTGLCRIERIAATSSNVRLFQEPMTEAWTYYVTSNQFLTELRGLTRSYPFCSEIVTDAWARVAADPESDRSWNLPWMCLVKMTEDGLVGAYAAVEAAKPEMWGRAQPSAEDVAQLAACFEYEWNTAIETMLRHWESPPTWF
;
A
#
# COMPACT_ATOMS: atom_id res chain seq x y z
N MET A 1 46.58 -24.48 9.44
CA MET A 1 45.52 -23.61 10.01
C MET A 1 45.94 -22.15 9.83
N ALA A 2 45.17 -21.35 9.10
CA ALA A 2 45.09 -19.89 9.30
C ALA A 2 43.82 -19.37 8.61
N ARG A 3 43.05 -18.60 9.37
CA ARG A 3 41.63 -18.29 9.18
C ARG A 3 41.38 -17.25 8.07
N SER A 4 40.27 -17.46 7.37
CA SER A 4 39.60 -16.51 6.50
C SER A 4 39.04 -15.33 7.29
N SER A 5 39.23 -14.11 6.79
CA SER A 5 38.52 -12.92 7.27
C SER A 5 38.54 -11.84 6.18
N ARG A 6 37.46 -11.72 5.40
CA ARG A 6 37.12 -10.52 4.61
C ARG A 6 35.71 -10.66 4.01
N SER A 7 34.69 -10.13 4.67
CA SER A 7 33.43 -9.76 4.00
C SER A 7 32.56 -8.71 4.74
N SER A 8 33.14 -7.85 5.58
CA SER A 8 32.36 -6.80 6.26
C SER A 8 32.19 -5.51 5.42
N GLY A 9 33.08 -5.24 4.47
CA GLY A 9 33.05 -3.99 3.69
C GLY A 9 31.98 -3.95 2.59
N SER A 10 31.60 -5.10 2.03
CA SER A 10 30.63 -5.18 0.92
C SER A 10 29.17 -5.02 1.39
N SER A 11 28.83 -5.52 2.58
CA SER A 11 27.47 -5.47 3.14
C SER A 11 27.08 -4.08 3.65
N HIS A 12 28.06 -3.30 4.15
CA HIS A 12 27.83 -1.91 4.53
C HIS A 12 27.58 -1.03 3.30
N GLN A 13 28.37 -1.20 2.24
CA GLN A 13 28.15 -0.47 0.98
C GLN A 13 26.78 -0.77 0.36
N SER A 14 26.29 -2.02 0.45
CA SER A 14 24.93 -2.36 0.00
C SER A 14 23.85 -1.75 0.89
N THR A 15 24.07 -1.66 2.20
CA THR A 15 23.14 -1.01 3.15
C THR A 15 23.01 0.48 2.86
N ASP A 16 24.12 1.18 2.67
CA ASP A 16 24.13 2.61 2.35
C ASP A 16 23.49 2.92 0.99
N GLN A 17 23.58 1.99 0.03
CA GLN A 17 22.87 2.10 -1.24
C GLN A 17 21.35 1.99 -1.06
N LEU A 18 20.88 1.01 -0.28
CA LEU A 18 19.45 0.85 0.00
C LEU A 18 18.87 2.05 0.74
N ILE A 19 19.58 2.57 1.75
CA ILE A 19 19.16 3.77 2.50
C ILE A 19 19.08 4.98 1.56
N ARG A 20 20.07 5.18 0.70
CA ARG A 20 20.01 6.25 -0.32
C ARG A 20 18.83 6.07 -1.26
N SER A 21 18.56 4.83 -1.70
CA SER A 21 17.44 4.56 -2.60
C SER A 21 16.09 4.89 -1.97
N LEU A 22 15.90 4.61 -0.67
CA LEU A 22 14.71 4.97 0.11
C LEU A 22 14.56 6.49 0.23
N ARG A 23 15.61 7.19 0.67
CA ARG A 23 15.61 8.66 0.89
C ARG A 23 15.39 9.45 -0.39
N HIS A 24 15.86 8.94 -1.53
CA HIS A 24 15.66 9.58 -2.83
C HIS A 24 14.44 9.06 -3.58
N HIS A 25 13.64 8.18 -2.95
CA HIS A 25 12.44 7.56 -3.54
C HIS A 25 12.67 6.93 -4.93
N THR A 26 13.90 6.49 -5.20
CA THR A 26 14.25 5.84 -6.48
C THR A 26 13.63 4.45 -6.60
N VAL A 27 13.33 3.83 -5.47
CA VAL A 27 12.48 2.65 -5.37
C VAL A 27 11.18 3.11 -4.74
N ASN A 28 10.11 3.17 -5.54
CA ASN A 28 8.81 3.68 -5.11
C ASN A 28 7.65 2.73 -5.45
N THR A 29 7.92 1.47 -5.82
CA THR A 29 6.86 0.48 -6.03
C THR A 29 6.65 -0.35 -4.77
N LEU A 30 5.43 -0.86 -4.55
CA LEU A 30 5.13 -1.73 -3.42
C LEU A 30 6.10 -2.91 -3.36
N THR A 31 6.28 -3.59 -4.49
CA THR A 31 7.19 -4.73 -4.62
C THR A 31 8.62 -4.37 -4.21
N GLY A 32 9.11 -3.22 -4.68
CA GLY A 32 10.45 -2.75 -4.40
C GLY A 32 10.65 -2.42 -2.92
N LEU A 33 9.72 -1.67 -2.33
CA LEU A 33 9.79 -1.26 -0.94
C LEU A 33 9.65 -2.47 0.01
N CYS A 34 8.70 -3.39 -0.22
CA CYS A 34 8.58 -4.64 0.56
C CYS A 34 9.83 -5.52 0.44
N ARG A 35 10.52 -5.51 -0.71
CA ARG A 35 11.80 -6.21 -0.86
C ARG A 35 12.88 -5.59 0.04
N ILE A 36 12.97 -4.26 0.10
CA ILE A 36 13.93 -3.58 0.98
C ILE A 36 13.56 -3.83 2.45
N GLU A 37 12.27 -3.82 2.80
CA GLU A 37 11.76 -4.14 4.14
C GLU A 37 12.22 -5.54 4.60
N ARG A 38 12.06 -6.58 3.77
CA ARG A 38 12.56 -7.94 4.08
C ARG A 38 14.08 -8.00 4.27
N ILE A 39 14.83 -7.25 3.47
CA ILE A 39 16.30 -7.16 3.63
C ILE A 39 16.64 -6.47 4.95
N ALA A 40 15.97 -5.35 5.26
CA ALA A 40 16.16 -4.61 6.50
C ALA A 40 15.87 -5.49 7.73
N ALA A 41 14.82 -6.33 7.68
CA ALA A 41 14.41 -7.18 8.79
C ALA A 41 15.45 -8.26 9.15
N THR A 42 16.31 -8.62 8.20
CA THR A 42 17.41 -9.58 8.42
C THR A 42 18.76 -8.91 8.66
N SER A 43 18.81 -7.57 8.65
CA SER A 43 20.03 -6.80 8.83
C SER A 43 20.44 -6.73 10.31
N SER A 44 21.75 -6.80 10.57
CA SER A 44 22.31 -6.56 11.91
C SER A 44 22.10 -5.13 12.41
N ASN A 45 21.76 -4.19 11.52
CA ASN A 45 21.58 -2.77 11.82
C ASN A 45 20.19 -2.27 11.43
N VAL A 46 19.14 -2.99 11.86
CA VAL A 46 17.73 -2.65 11.61
C VAL A 46 17.38 -1.17 11.83
N ARG A 47 17.91 -0.57 12.90
CA ARG A 47 17.63 0.82 13.29
C ARG A 47 17.98 1.84 12.20
N LEU A 48 18.95 1.54 11.34
CA LEU A 48 19.35 2.42 10.24
C LEU A 48 18.26 2.53 9.16
N PHE A 49 17.35 1.56 9.07
CA PHE A 49 16.28 1.54 8.08
C PHE A 49 14.98 2.18 8.59
N GLN A 50 14.81 2.40 9.89
CA GLN A 50 13.53 2.83 10.47
C GLN A 50 13.02 4.13 9.82
N GLU A 51 13.75 5.23 10.01
CA GLU A 51 13.35 6.53 9.46
C GLU A 51 13.27 6.52 7.91
N PRO A 52 14.28 6.03 7.16
CA PRO A 52 14.19 5.98 5.69
C PRO A 52 13.03 5.13 5.15
N MET A 53 12.71 4.02 5.81
CA MET A 53 11.61 3.14 5.38
C MET A 53 10.26 3.81 5.64
N THR A 54 10.08 4.41 6.81
CA THR A 54 8.87 5.18 7.16
C THR A 54 8.63 6.31 6.18
N GLU A 55 9.68 7.09 5.89
CA GLU A 55 9.59 8.20 4.94
C GLU A 55 9.23 7.71 3.54
N ALA A 56 9.84 6.62 3.07
CA ALA A 56 9.53 6.02 1.78
C ALA A 56 8.09 5.49 1.70
N TRP A 57 7.57 4.87 2.79
CA TRP A 57 6.17 4.45 2.84
C TRP A 57 5.18 5.61 2.86
N THR A 58 5.51 6.65 3.60
CA THR A 58 4.71 7.88 3.62
C THR A 58 4.68 8.51 2.24
N TYR A 59 5.83 8.62 1.59
CA TYR A 59 5.93 9.12 0.22
C TYR A 59 5.15 8.22 -0.74
N TYR A 60 5.26 6.90 -0.64
CA TYR A 60 4.54 5.96 -1.51
C TYR A 60 3.01 6.19 -1.52
N VAL A 61 2.43 6.38 -0.33
CA VAL A 61 0.99 6.62 -0.16
C VAL A 61 0.59 8.02 -0.63
N THR A 62 1.43 9.03 -0.35
CA THR A 62 1.11 10.44 -0.64
C THR A 62 1.47 10.89 -2.07
N SER A 63 2.37 10.18 -2.78
CA SER A 63 2.91 10.55 -4.10
C SER A 63 2.16 9.95 -5.29
N ASN A 64 0.83 9.71 -5.17
CA ASN A 64 -0.03 9.04 -6.16
C ASN A 64 0.41 7.63 -6.62
N GLN A 65 1.60 7.17 -6.27
CA GLN A 65 2.17 5.90 -6.73
C GLN A 65 1.37 4.72 -6.19
N PHE A 66 0.91 4.78 -4.94
CA PHE A 66 0.02 3.79 -4.36
C PHE A 66 -1.32 3.67 -5.12
N LEU A 67 -1.97 4.80 -5.40
CA LEU A 67 -3.20 4.85 -6.21
C LEU A 67 -2.95 4.37 -7.65
N THR A 68 -1.81 4.70 -8.23
CA THR A 68 -1.41 4.25 -9.56
C THR A 68 -1.31 2.73 -9.64
N GLU A 69 -0.70 2.09 -8.63
CA GLU A 69 -0.62 0.63 -8.58
C GLU A 69 -1.99 -0.03 -8.37
N LEU A 70 -2.84 0.52 -7.49
CA LEU A 70 -4.23 0.06 -7.34
C LEU A 70 -4.99 0.12 -8.67
N ARG A 71 -4.90 1.25 -9.38
CA ARG A 71 -5.53 1.41 -10.71
C ARG A 71 -4.94 0.50 -11.78
N GLY A 72 -3.67 0.11 -11.65
CA GLY A 72 -3.05 -0.90 -12.51
C GLY A 72 -3.68 -2.29 -12.37
N LEU A 73 -4.23 -2.59 -11.18
CA LEU A 73 -4.93 -3.84 -10.85
C LEU A 73 -6.44 -3.77 -11.13
N THR A 74 -7.04 -2.57 -11.17
CA THR A 74 -8.48 -2.36 -11.41
C THR A 74 -8.74 -1.73 -12.78
N ARG A 75 -8.61 -2.52 -13.85
CA ARG A 75 -8.66 -2.01 -15.23
C ARG A 75 -10.07 -1.82 -15.75
N SER A 76 -11.01 -2.62 -15.28
CA SER A 76 -12.41 -2.53 -15.72
C SER A 76 -13.11 -1.38 -15.01
N TYR A 77 -12.81 -1.21 -13.72
CA TYR A 77 -13.40 -0.22 -12.85
C TYR A 77 -12.29 0.49 -12.06
N PRO A 78 -11.75 1.62 -12.57
CA PRO A 78 -10.63 2.31 -11.94
C PRO A 78 -10.86 2.60 -10.45
N PHE A 79 -9.88 2.25 -9.61
CA PHE A 79 -9.94 2.43 -8.17
C PHE A 79 -10.21 3.90 -7.79
N CYS A 80 -11.17 4.10 -6.88
CA CYS A 80 -11.58 5.41 -6.40
C CYS A 80 -10.48 6.01 -5.50
N SER A 81 -10.04 7.22 -5.82
CA SER A 81 -8.99 7.91 -5.05
C SER A 81 -9.44 8.29 -3.65
N GLU A 82 -10.73 8.54 -3.45
CA GLU A 82 -11.30 8.97 -2.17
C GLU A 82 -11.16 7.88 -1.10
N ILE A 83 -11.19 6.61 -1.49
CA ILE A 83 -10.91 5.48 -0.60
C ILE A 83 -9.50 5.57 0.01
N VAL A 84 -8.49 5.97 -0.78
CA VAL A 84 -7.11 6.13 -0.31
C VAL A 84 -7.01 7.29 0.67
N THR A 85 -7.66 8.41 0.36
CA THR A 85 -7.67 9.59 1.24
C THR A 85 -8.36 9.30 2.57
N ASP A 86 -9.53 8.65 2.55
CA ASP A 86 -10.27 8.32 3.77
C ASP A 86 -9.54 7.26 4.61
N ALA A 87 -8.99 6.22 3.99
CA ALA A 87 -8.17 5.23 4.69
C ALA A 87 -6.97 5.88 5.38
N TRP A 88 -6.26 6.80 4.71
CA TRP A 88 -5.14 7.51 5.32
C TRP A 88 -5.58 8.38 6.49
N ALA A 89 -6.68 9.12 6.36
CA ALA A 89 -7.23 9.93 7.45
C ALA A 89 -7.60 9.08 8.67
N ARG A 90 -8.18 7.90 8.45
CA ARG A 90 -8.53 6.94 9.51
C ARG A 90 -7.32 6.37 10.20
N VAL A 91 -6.27 6.02 9.46
CA VAL A 91 -4.99 5.59 10.05
C VAL A 91 -4.41 6.71 10.91
N ALA A 92 -4.39 7.95 10.41
CA ALA A 92 -3.86 9.09 11.17
C ALA A 92 -4.66 9.42 12.44
N ALA A 93 -5.96 9.07 12.46
CA ALA A 93 -6.83 9.25 13.63
C ALA A 93 -6.81 8.06 14.60
N ASP A 94 -6.24 6.91 14.21
CA ASP A 94 -6.20 5.70 15.03
C ASP A 94 -5.07 5.79 16.07
N PRO A 95 -5.39 5.82 17.39
CA PRO A 95 -4.38 5.86 18.44
C PRO A 95 -3.43 4.66 18.46
N GLU A 96 -3.81 3.56 17.82
CA GLU A 96 -3.02 2.34 17.75
C GLU A 96 -2.15 2.29 16.48
N SER A 97 -2.26 3.27 15.58
CA SER A 97 -1.48 3.37 14.34
C SER A 97 0.02 3.54 14.58
N ASP A 98 0.42 4.09 15.73
CA ASP A 98 1.82 4.20 16.17
C ASP A 98 2.55 2.84 16.28
N ARG A 99 1.81 1.72 16.23
CA ARG A 99 2.37 0.36 16.33
C ARG A 99 2.90 -0.19 15.01
N SER A 100 2.53 0.38 13.87
CA SER A 100 3.09 -0.03 12.58
C SER A 100 3.50 1.19 11.76
N TRP A 101 4.74 1.19 11.31
CA TRP A 101 5.26 2.24 10.44
C TRP A 101 4.92 1.98 8.96
N ASN A 102 4.22 0.87 8.67
CA ASN A 102 3.87 0.46 7.33
C ASN A 102 2.52 1.08 6.93
N LEU A 103 2.57 2.37 6.58
CA LEU A 103 1.41 3.16 6.19
C LEU A 103 0.54 2.50 5.09
N PRO A 104 1.10 1.97 3.97
CA PRO A 104 0.25 1.39 2.94
C PRO A 104 -0.47 0.13 3.41
N TRP A 105 0.18 -0.73 4.21
CA TRP A 105 -0.50 -1.90 4.79
C TRP A 105 -1.65 -1.48 5.70
N MET A 106 -1.44 -0.50 6.59
CA MET A 106 -2.50 0.01 7.46
C MET A 106 -3.66 0.60 6.67
N CYS A 107 -3.37 1.38 5.62
CA CYS A 107 -4.40 1.90 4.73
C CYS A 107 -5.21 0.77 4.08
N LEU A 108 -4.54 -0.25 3.51
CA LEU A 108 -5.21 -1.40 2.88
C LEU A 108 -6.12 -2.14 3.89
N VAL A 109 -5.66 -2.33 5.12
CA VAL A 109 -6.46 -2.96 6.19
C VAL A 109 -7.68 -2.09 6.53
N LYS A 110 -7.51 -0.78 6.73
CA LYS A 110 -8.64 0.14 6.99
C LYS A 110 -9.65 0.18 5.84
N MET A 111 -9.20 0.08 4.58
CA MET A 111 -10.11 0.02 3.44
C MET A 111 -11.07 -1.18 3.54
N THR A 112 -10.57 -2.33 4.00
CA THR A 112 -11.37 -3.55 4.16
C THR A 112 -12.18 -3.54 5.45
N GLU A 113 -11.56 -3.27 6.60
CA GLU A 113 -12.19 -3.37 7.92
C GLU A 113 -13.29 -2.31 8.15
N ASP A 114 -13.10 -1.09 7.64
CA ASP A 114 -14.06 -0.01 7.81
C ASP A 114 -15.14 0.00 6.71
N GLY A 115 -15.13 -0.99 5.81
CA GLY A 115 -16.13 -1.14 4.74
C GLY A 115 -16.08 -0.03 3.69
N LEU A 116 -14.92 0.63 3.50
CA LEU A 116 -14.79 1.77 2.58
C LEU A 116 -15.08 1.36 1.13
N VAL A 117 -14.60 0.17 0.73
CA VAL A 117 -14.78 -0.34 -0.63
C VAL A 117 -16.26 -0.38 -1.02
N GLY A 118 -17.10 -1.03 -0.20
CA GLY A 118 -18.54 -1.13 -0.46
C GLY A 118 -19.25 0.23 -0.44
N ALA A 119 -18.90 1.09 0.52
CA ALA A 119 -19.48 2.44 0.62
C ALA A 119 -19.20 3.28 -0.64
N TYR A 120 -17.95 3.33 -1.08
CA TYR A 120 -17.55 4.08 -2.27
C TYR A 120 -17.99 3.42 -3.56
N ALA A 121 -18.09 2.08 -3.61
CA ALA A 121 -18.60 1.36 -4.79
C ALA A 121 -20.06 1.71 -5.06
N ALA A 122 -20.88 1.79 -4.01
CA ALA A 122 -22.27 2.23 -4.12
C ALA A 122 -22.38 3.68 -4.62
N VAL A 123 -21.53 4.58 -4.12
CA VAL A 123 -21.49 5.98 -4.56
C VAL A 123 -21.04 6.11 -6.02
N GLU A 124 -19.96 5.42 -6.43
CA GLU A 124 -19.50 5.42 -7.81
C GLU A 124 -20.54 4.83 -8.77
N ALA A 125 -21.16 3.71 -8.41
CA ALA A 125 -22.19 3.07 -9.25
C ALA A 125 -23.43 3.95 -9.43
N ALA A 126 -23.76 4.81 -8.47
CA ALA A 126 -24.90 5.72 -8.55
C ALA A 126 -24.62 6.98 -9.39
N LYS A 127 -23.37 7.23 -9.80
CA LYS A 127 -23.01 8.41 -10.58
C LYS A 127 -23.72 8.42 -11.94
N PRO A 128 -24.39 9.52 -12.33
CA PRO A 128 -25.07 9.61 -13.62
C PRO A 128 -24.16 9.31 -14.82
N GLU A 129 -22.87 9.63 -14.72
CA GLU A 129 -21.87 9.39 -15.75
C GLU A 129 -21.70 7.89 -16.09
N MET A 130 -21.99 6.99 -15.15
CA MET A 130 -21.95 5.54 -15.38
C MET A 130 -23.07 5.04 -16.29
N TRP A 131 -24.16 5.80 -16.40
CA TRP A 131 -25.39 5.41 -17.08
C TRP A 131 -25.69 6.25 -18.33
N GLY A 132 -24.95 7.35 -18.52
CA GLY A 132 -25.11 8.25 -19.66
C GLY A 132 -26.50 8.89 -19.70
N ARG A 133 -27.38 8.40 -20.60
CA ARG A 133 -28.78 8.85 -20.71
C ARG A 133 -29.79 7.85 -20.15
N ALA A 134 -29.34 6.66 -19.74
CA ALA A 134 -30.20 5.65 -19.15
C ALA A 134 -30.59 6.05 -17.71
N GLN A 135 -31.79 5.67 -17.30
CA GLN A 135 -32.23 5.80 -15.92
C GLN A 135 -32.19 4.40 -15.29
N PRO A 136 -31.13 4.08 -14.52
CA PRO A 136 -30.98 2.75 -13.95
C PRO A 136 -32.03 2.50 -12.86
N SER A 137 -32.42 1.25 -12.72
CA SER A 137 -33.14 0.80 -11.53
C SER A 137 -32.20 0.72 -10.32
N ALA A 138 -32.76 0.60 -9.11
CA ALA A 138 -31.96 0.36 -7.92
C ALA A 138 -31.17 -0.97 -8.00
N GLU A 139 -31.71 -1.97 -8.69
CA GLU A 139 -31.06 -3.26 -8.91
C GLU A 139 -29.84 -3.13 -9.85
N ASP A 140 -29.97 -2.35 -10.93
CA ASP A 140 -28.85 -2.09 -11.85
C ASP A 140 -27.69 -1.41 -11.12
N VAL A 141 -27.99 -0.40 -10.29
CA VAL A 141 -26.97 0.30 -9.48
C VAL A 141 -26.30 -0.66 -8.50
N ALA A 142 -27.08 -1.50 -7.82
CA ALA A 142 -26.54 -2.50 -6.88
C ALA A 142 -25.64 -3.52 -7.60
N GLN A 143 -26.03 -3.98 -8.79
CA GLN A 143 -25.23 -4.91 -9.58
C GLN A 143 -23.91 -4.28 -10.03
N LEU A 144 -23.94 -3.03 -10.50
CA LEU A 144 -22.72 -2.31 -10.87
C LEU A 144 -21.82 -2.07 -9.65
N ALA A 145 -22.40 -1.70 -8.50
CA ALA A 145 -21.65 -1.54 -7.24
C ALA A 145 -20.95 -2.84 -6.84
N ALA A 146 -21.62 -4.00 -6.97
CA ALA A 146 -21.01 -5.30 -6.71
C ALA A 146 -19.81 -5.59 -7.64
N CYS A 147 -19.86 -5.16 -8.91
CA CYS A 147 -18.74 -5.28 -9.83
C CYS A 147 -17.55 -4.41 -9.41
N PHE A 148 -17.78 -3.15 -9.02
CA PHE A 148 -16.77 -2.27 -8.45
C PHE A 148 -16.12 -2.91 -7.21
N GLU A 149 -16.95 -3.30 -6.24
CA GLU A 149 -16.52 -3.86 -4.98
C GLU A 149 -15.66 -5.11 -5.16
N TYR A 150 -16.08 -6.01 -6.06
CA TYR A 150 -15.32 -7.23 -6.36
C TYR A 150 -13.93 -6.93 -6.91
N GLU A 151 -13.81 -6.06 -7.92
CA GLU A 151 -12.51 -5.77 -8.53
C GLU A 151 -11.59 -5.02 -7.55
N TRP A 152 -12.14 -4.06 -6.81
CA TRP A 152 -11.38 -3.26 -5.85
C TRP A 152 -10.90 -4.10 -4.66
N ASN A 153 -11.74 -4.97 -4.09
CA ASN A 153 -11.31 -5.91 -3.05
C ASN A 153 -10.23 -6.86 -3.58
N THR A 154 -10.38 -7.38 -4.80
CA THR A 154 -9.36 -8.22 -5.43
C THR A 154 -8.01 -7.49 -5.55
N ALA A 155 -8.02 -6.21 -5.91
CA ALA A 155 -6.81 -5.39 -5.97
C ALA A 155 -6.17 -5.17 -4.59
N ILE A 156 -6.97 -4.83 -3.58
CA ILE A 156 -6.51 -4.67 -2.19
C ILE A 156 -5.89 -5.96 -1.67
N GLU A 157 -6.58 -7.10 -1.82
CA GLU A 157 -6.08 -8.42 -1.44
C GLU A 157 -4.77 -8.75 -2.16
N THR A 158 -4.67 -8.38 -3.45
CA THR A 158 -3.44 -8.57 -4.23
C THR A 158 -2.26 -7.79 -3.67
N MET A 159 -2.47 -6.54 -3.26
CA MET A 159 -1.43 -5.75 -2.62
C MET A 159 -1.09 -6.26 -1.21
N LEU A 160 -2.09 -6.68 -0.43
CA LEU A 160 -1.88 -7.25 0.91
C LEU A 160 -1.01 -8.51 0.89
N ARG A 161 -1.09 -9.33 -0.18
CA ARG A 161 -0.23 -10.53 -0.34
C ARG A 161 1.27 -10.23 -0.41
N HIS A 162 1.70 -8.97 -0.52
CA HIS A 162 3.11 -8.61 -0.39
C HIS A 162 3.68 -8.83 1.01
N TRP A 163 2.80 -8.93 2.01
CA TRP A 163 3.13 -9.24 3.40
C TRP A 163 2.54 -10.60 3.79
N GLU A 164 3.40 -11.55 4.14
CA GLU A 164 2.97 -12.89 4.62
C GLU A 164 2.32 -12.84 6.01
N SER A 165 2.68 -11.84 6.80
CA SER A 165 2.13 -11.55 8.13
C SER A 165 2.03 -10.03 8.31
N PRO A 166 1.18 -9.53 9.23
CA PRO A 166 1.12 -8.10 9.54
C PRO A 166 2.52 -7.54 9.79
N PRO A 167 2.94 -6.46 9.11
CA PRO A 167 4.25 -5.88 9.28
C PRO A 167 4.36 -5.29 10.69
N THR A 168 5.13 -5.97 11.53
CA THR A 168 5.54 -5.53 12.87
C THR A 168 7.03 -5.24 12.86
N TRP A 169 7.46 -4.11 13.41
CA TRP A 169 8.88 -3.89 13.73
C TRP A 169 9.12 -4.02 15.24
N PHE A 170 10.14 -4.80 15.60
CA PHE A 170 10.70 -4.94 16.95
C PHE A 170 11.72 -3.83 17.26
#